data_AF-A0AAP0R9E1-F1
#
_entry.id   AF-A0AAP0R9E1-F1
#
_cell.length_a   1.000
_cell.length_b   1.000
_cell.length_c   1.000
_cell.angle_alpha   90.00
_cell.angle_beta   90.00
_cell.angle_gamma   90.00
#
_symmetry.space_group_name_H-M   'P 1'
#
loop_
_entity.id
_entity.type
_entity.pdbx_description
1 polymer ?
#
loop_
_entity_poly.entity_id
_entity_poly.type
_entity_poly.pdbx_seq_one_letter_code
_entity_poly.pdbx_strand_id
1 'polypeptide(L)'
;MERRLSLMKSTKSVLMRSQTGDFDHNRWLFETSGTYGYGNAIWPKDGGFGNEKDGEVVEPTDLMNKPWRPLTRKLKIPAAVLSPYRLLIFIRMVVLGLFLQWRITNPNNDAIWLWGMSVVCEIWFAFSWLLDQLPKLCPVNRATDLNVLKEKFETPSPNNPTGKSDLPGIDIFVSTADPEKEPPLVTANTILSILAADYPVEKLSCYVSDDGGALLTFEAMAEAASFSNVWVPFCRKHNIEPRNPESYFNLKRDPYKNKVKPDFVKDRRRVKREYDEFKVRINGLPDSIRRRSDAYHAREEIKAMKLQRQNRTDEPVEGVKIPKATWMADGTHWPGTWISSAPEHSKGDHAGIIQVMLKPPSDEPLQGIVD
;
A
#
# COMPACT_ATOMS: atom_id res chain seq x y z
N MET A 1 1.08 -17.34 -32.02
CA MET A 1 0.08 -17.07 -33.06
C MET A 1 -1.04 -16.26 -32.43
N GLU A 2 -1.31 -15.11 -33.04
CA GLU A 2 -2.48 -14.21 -32.96
C GLU A 2 -3.09 -13.87 -31.58
N ARG A 3 -2.75 -12.68 -31.08
CA ARG A 3 -3.63 -11.91 -30.18
C ARG A 3 -4.28 -10.80 -31.00
N ARG A 4 -5.57 -10.94 -31.29
CA ARG A 4 -6.39 -9.93 -31.97
C ARG A 4 -6.74 -8.81 -30.98
N LEU A 5 -6.44 -7.57 -31.36
CA LEU A 5 -7.01 -6.35 -30.79
C LEU A 5 -8.35 -6.08 -31.50
N SER A 6 -9.45 -5.91 -30.75
CA SER A 6 -10.73 -5.47 -31.31
C SER A 6 -11.04 -4.02 -30.89
N LEU A 7 -11.05 -3.12 -31.87
CA LEU A 7 -11.64 -1.79 -31.80
C LEU A 7 -13.15 -1.90 -32.01
N MET A 8 -13.94 -1.27 -31.15
CA MET A 8 -15.41 -1.22 -31.30
C MET A 8 -15.85 0.23 -31.50
N LYS A 9 -16.43 0.50 -32.68
CA LYS A 9 -17.02 1.79 -33.08
C LYS A 9 -18.46 1.89 -32.58
N SER A 10 -18.81 3.10 -32.13
CA SER A 10 -20.14 3.51 -31.65
C SER A 10 -21.17 3.63 -32.77
N THR A 11 -22.41 3.14 -32.54
CA THR A 11 -23.60 3.59 -33.27
C THR A 11 -24.84 3.48 -32.36
N LYS A 12 -25.60 4.57 -32.25
CA LYS A 12 -26.77 4.71 -31.39
C LYS A 12 -28.06 4.13 -32.01
N SER A 13 -28.84 3.50 -31.13
CA SER A 13 -30.31 3.45 -31.01
C SER A 13 -31.20 2.89 -32.13
N VAL A 14 -31.98 1.85 -31.81
CA VAL A 14 -33.46 1.87 -31.68
C VAL A 14 -33.88 0.77 -30.68
N LEU A 15 -34.83 1.11 -29.78
CA LEU A 15 -35.36 0.28 -28.71
C LEU A 15 -36.17 -0.94 -29.20
N MET A 16 -36.00 -2.09 -28.55
CA MET A 16 -37.13 -2.88 -28.05
C MET A 16 -36.76 -3.64 -26.77
N ARG A 17 -37.74 -3.70 -25.89
CA ARG A 17 -37.67 -3.93 -24.44
C ARG A 17 -38.09 -5.39 -24.15
N SER A 18 -37.23 -6.18 -23.50
CA SER A 18 -37.65 -7.35 -22.73
C SER A 18 -36.82 -7.49 -21.44
N GLN A 19 -37.52 -7.27 -20.32
CA GLN A 19 -37.30 -7.77 -18.94
C GLN A 19 -35.95 -8.44 -18.65
N THR A 20 -34.96 -7.71 -18.12
CA THR A 20 -34.61 -7.55 -16.69
C THR A 20 -34.31 -8.86 -15.94
N GLY A 21 -33.02 -9.20 -15.89
CA GLY A 21 -32.40 -10.14 -14.93
C GLY A 21 -31.25 -9.45 -14.20
N ASP A 22 -31.49 -8.22 -13.74
CA ASP A 22 -30.51 -7.45 -12.98
C ASP A 22 -30.40 -8.03 -11.57
N PHE A 23 -29.22 -8.52 -11.24
CA PHE A 23 -28.83 -8.83 -9.87
C PHE A 23 -28.88 -7.53 -9.06
N ASP A 24 -29.88 -7.44 -8.19
CA ASP A 24 -30.22 -6.24 -7.44
C ASP A 24 -29.17 -5.96 -6.34
N HIS A 25 -28.12 -5.21 -6.67
CA HIS A 25 -27.07 -4.78 -5.73
C HIS A 25 -27.60 -3.90 -4.59
N ASN A 26 -28.81 -3.34 -4.73
CA ASN A 26 -29.41 -2.50 -3.70
C ASN A 26 -30.03 -3.31 -2.56
N ARG A 27 -30.28 -4.61 -2.73
CA ARG A 27 -30.84 -5.43 -1.64
C ARG A 27 -29.83 -5.71 -0.53
N TRP A 28 -28.53 -5.80 -0.86
CA TRP A 28 -27.49 -6.10 0.13
C TRP A 28 -26.98 -4.87 0.90
N LEU A 29 -27.19 -3.66 0.37
CA LEU A 29 -26.78 -2.42 1.03
C LEU A 29 -27.81 -1.86 2.02
N PHE A 30 -29.06 -2.34 1.99
CA PHE A 30 -30.15 -1.83 2.85
C PHE A 30 -30.78 -2.88 3.78
N GLU A 31 -30.33 -4.14 3.75
CA GLU A 31 -30.76 -5.18 4.72
C GLU A 31 -29.85 -5.25 5.97
N THR A 32 -29.09 -4.18 6.24
CA THR A 32 -28.48 -3.95 7.55
C THR A 32 -29.30 -2.94 8.35
N SER A 33 -30.49 -3.36 8.78
CA SER A 33 -31.12 -2.80 10.00
C SER A 33 -30.45 -3.36 11.27
N GLY A 34 -29.13 -3.55 11.22
CA GLY A 34 -28.27 -3.75 12.38
C GLY A 34 -27.64 -2.42 12.72
N THR A 35 -28.28 -1.69 13.63
CA THR A 35 -27.80 -0.46 14.23
C THR A 35 -26.34 -0.61 14.67
N TYR A 36 -25.44 0.16 14.04
CA TYR A 36 -24.08 0.37 14.53
C TYR A 36 -24.17 1.25 15.78
N GLY A 37 -24.53 0.62 16.90
CA GLY A 37 -24.82 1.24 18.19
C GLY A 37 -23.73 0.91 19.19
N TYR A 38 -23.05 1.96 19.64
CA TYR A 38 -22.17 1.97 20.79
C TYR A 38 -22.96 1.58 22.06
N GLY A 39 -22.65 0.44 22.68
CA GLY A 39 -23.16 0.05 24.00
C GLY A 39 -24.30 -0.98 24.01
N ASN A 40 -24.13 -2.01 24.85
CA ASN A 40 -25.15 -3.00 25.17
C ASN A 40 -26.45 -2.35 25.67
N ALA A 41 -27.59 -2.73 25.10
CA ALA A 41 -28.89 -2.73 25.78
C ALA A 41 -29.78 -3.80 25.13
N ILE A 42 -29.80 -5.00 25.71
CA ILE A 42 -30.87 -5.97 25.48
C ILE A 42 -32.04 -5.47 26.33
N TRP A 43 -33.12 -5.03 25.68
CA TRP A 43 -34.38 -4.76 26.37
C TRP A 43 -35.03 -6.09 26.76
N PRO A 44 -35.51 -6.26 28.01
CA PRO A 44 -36.32 -7.41 28.34
C PRO A 44 -37.64 -7.30 27.59
N LYS A 45 -38.06 -8.38 26.91
CA LYS A 45 -39.41 -8.48 26.36
C LYS A 45 -40.36 -8.81 27.51
N ASP A 46 -41.16 -7.84 27.91
CA ASP A 46 -42.34 -8.09 28.74
C ASP A 46 -43.52 -8.56 27.89
N GLY A 47 -44.19 -9.63 28.35
CA GLY A 47 -45.63 -9.81 28.21
C GLY A 47 -46.14 -11.13 27.61
N GLY A 48 -46.59 -12.06 28.49
CA GLY A 48 -47.87 -12.76 28.26
C GLY A 48 -47.96 -14.28 28.47
N PHE A 49 -48.32 -14.68 29.69
CA PHE A 49 -49.18 -15.81 30.10
C PHE A 49 -48.83 -17.29 29.79
N GLY A 50 -48.60 -18.07 30.87
CA GLY A 50 -49.53 -19.17 31.23
C GLY A 50 -49.20 -20.61 30.82
N ASN A 51 -48.53 -21.30 31.75
CA ASN A 51 -48.67 -22.70 32.20
C ASN A 51 -48.27 -23.92 31.34
N GLU A 52 -47.40 -24.73 31.96
CA GLU A 52 -47.33 -26.21 31.97
C GLU A 52 -47.03 -26.99 30.66
N LYS A 53 -45.80 -27.51 30.51
CA LYS A 53 -45.41 -28.90 30.88
C LYS A 53 -44.04 -29.29 30.32
N ASP A 54 -43.43 -30.22 31.06
CA ASP A 54 -42.14 -30.89 30.91
C ASP A 54 -41.61 -31.06 29.48
N GLY A 55 -40.33 -30.71 29.33
CA GLY A 55 -39.51 -31.03 28.18
C GLY A 55 -38.09 -30.58 28.46
N GLU A 56 -37.21 -31.55 28.67
CA GLU A 56 -35.78 -31.45 28.89
C GLU A 56 -35.10 -30.41 27.96
N VAL A 57 -34.94 -29.17 28.46
CA VAL A 57 -34.16 -28.14 27.76
C VAL A 57 -32.73 -28.29 28.23
N VAL A 58 -31.93 -28.95 27.39
CA VAL A 58 -30.47 -28.92 27.46
C VAL A 58 -30.04 -27.47 27.44
N GLU A 59 -29.61 -26.96 28.59
CA GLU A 59 -28.97 -25.66 28.70
C GLU A 59 -27.78 -25.60 27.74
N PRO A 60 -27.64 -24.56 26.90
CA PRO A 60 -26.38 -24.30 26.22
C PRO A 60 -25.41 -23.62 27.20
N THR A 61 -25.03 -24.32 28.27
CA THR A 61 -24.10 -23.81 29.29
C THR A 61 -22.63 -23.80 28.84
N ASP A 62 -22.32 -24.28 27.64
CA ASP A 62 -20.94 -24.34 27.12
C ASP A 62 -20.54 -23.22 26.14
N LEU A 63 -21.43 -22.28 25.81
CA LEU A 63 -21.10 -21.13 24.95
C LEU A 63 -20.70 -19.85 25.72
N MET A 64 -20.72 -19.87 27.06
CA MET A 64 -20.51 -18.67 27.89
C MET A 64 -19.12 -18.54 28.53
N ASN A 65 -18.20 -19.50 28.32
CA ASN A 65 -16.96 -19.57 29.12
C ASN A 65 -15.71 -18.88 28.56
N LYS A 66 -15.82 -18.08 27.49
CA LYS A 66 -14.77 -17.11 27.14
C LYS A 66 -15.35 -15.71 27.23
N PRO A 67 -15.08 -14.94 28.31
CA PRO A 67 -15.50 -13.55 28.37
C PRO A 67 -14.93 -12.85 27.14
N TRP A 68 -15.79 -12.16 26.40
CA TRP A 68 -15.43 -11.42 25.18
C TRP A 68 -14.19 -10.56 25.44
N ARG A 69 -13.02 -11.05 25.00
CA ARG A 69 -11.77 -10.31 25.16
C ARG A 69 -11.78 -9.16 24.16
N PRO A 70 -11.59 -7.91 24.59
CA PRO A 70 -11.57 -6.79 23.67
C PRO A 70 -10.36 -6.88 22.75
N LEU A 71 -10.56 -6.73 21.43
CA LEU A 71 -9.47 -6.75 20.44
C LEU A 71 -8.45 -5.63 20.63
N THR A 72 -8.91 -4.50 21.19
CA THR A 72 -8.08 -3.34 21.49
C THR A 72 -8.32 -2.89 22.92
N ARG A 73 -7.23 -2.57 23.63
CA ARG A 73 -7.27 -2.06 24.99
C ARG A 73 -6.64 -0.67 25.04
N LYS A 74 -7.36 0.29 25.62
CA LYS A 74 -6.79 1.58 26.01
C LYS A 74 -5.98 1.38 27.29
N LEU A 75 -4.68 1.61 27.20
CA LEU A 75 -3.77 1.56 28.35
C LEU A 75 -3.78 2.94 29.02
N LYS A 76 -4.16 2.96 30.30
CA LYS A 76 -4.07 4.16 31.12
C LYS A 76 -2.59 4.43 31.41
N ILE A 77 -2.12 5.64 31.12
CA ILE A 77 -0.79 6.07 31.51
C ILE A 77 -0.79 6.27 33.03
N PRO A 78 0.26 5.82 33.75
CA PRO A 78 0.34 6.01 35.19
C PRO A 78 0.16 7.48 35.56
N ALA A 79 -0.78 7.75 36.48
CA ALA A 79 -1.08 9.11 36.94
C ALA A 79 0.17 9.80 37.53
N ALA A 80 1.09 9.02 38.12
CA ALA A 80 2.36 9.49 38.66
C ALA A 80 3.27 10.19 37.62
N VAL A 81 3.14 9.86 36.34
CA VAL A 81 3.91 10.52 35.26
C VAL A 81 3.11 11.68 34.66
N LEU A 82 1.79 11.51 34.52
CA LEU A 82 0.94 12.49 33.85
C LEU A 82 0.58 13.70 34.73
N SER A 83 0.41 13.51 36.04
CA SER A 83 0.09 14.61 36.96
C SER A 83 1.20 15.65 37.09
N PRO A 84 2.50 15.30 37.29
CA PRO A 84 3.55 16.31 37.33
C PRO A 84 3.71 17.01 35.97
N TYR A 85 3.55 16.29 34.85
CA TYR A 85 3.61 16.86 33.52
C TYR A 85 2.54 17.94 33.30
N ARG A 86 1.29 17.66 33.66
CA ARG A 86 0.19 18.63 33.57
C ARG A 86 0.40 19.84 34.48
N LEU A 87 0.91 19.61 35.69
CA LEU A 87 1.23 20.68 36.63
C LEU A 87 2.33 21.60 36.08
N LEU A 88 3.40 21.05 35.52
CA LEU A 88 4.49 21.83 34.92
C LEU A 88 4.02 22.66 33.73
N ILE A 89 3.16 22.11 32.86
CA ILE A 89 2.55 22.87 31.76
C ILE A 89 1.72 24.02 32.31
N PHE A 90 0.88 23.76 33.31
CA PHE A 90 0.06 24.79 33.92
C PHE A 90 0.90 25.91 34.55
N ILE A 91 1.96 25.57 35.29
CA ILE A 91 2.90 26.56 35.83
C ILE A 91 3.53 27.38 34.70
N ARG A 92 3.97 26.73 33.62
CA ARG A 92 4.55 27.41 32.46
C ARG A 92 3.56 28.34 31.76
N MET A 93 2.28 27.96 31.68
CA MET A 93 1.20 28.82 31.17
C MET A 93 1.06 30.09 32.00
N VAL A 94 1.08 29.96 33.34
CA VAL A 94 0.98 31.11 34.25
C VAL A 94 2.20 32.03 34.10
N VAL A 95 3.41 31.46 34.09
CA VAL A 95 4.65 32.24 33.92
C VAL A 95 4.67 32.97 32.58
N LEU A 96 4.24 32.31 31.49
CA LEU A 96 4.16 32.92 30.17
C LEU A 96 3.13 34.06 30.12
N GLY A 97 1.96 33.87 30.75
CA GLY A 97 0.94 34.92 30.87
C GLY A 97 1.46 36.15 31.62
N LEU A 98 2.14 35.94 32.76
CA LEU A 98 2.76 37.02 33.53
C LEU A 98 3.88 37.72 32.74
N PHE A 99 4.69 36.95 32.00
CA PHE A 99 5.75 37.49 31.14
C PHE A 99 5.19 38.39 30.04
N LEU A 100 4.16 37.93 29.31
CA LEU A 100 3.52 38.72 28.25
C LEU A 100 2.83 39.96 28.81
N GLN A 101 2.16 39.84 29.97
CA GLN A 101 1.53 40.99 30.64
C GLN A 101 2.58 42.03 31.02
N TRP A 102 3.70 41.60 31.61
CA TRP A 102 4.82 42.48 31.95
C TRP A 102 5.41 43.14 30.69
N ARG A 103 5.59 42.37 29.62
CA ARG A 103 6.15 42.82 28.35
C ARG A 103 5.30 43.92 27.71
N ILE A 104 3.98 43.78 27.72
CA ILE A 104 3.03 44.77 27.19
C ILE A 104 2.99 46.03 28.07
N THR A 105 3.06 45.87 29.39
CA THR A 105 2.96 46.99 30.35
C THR A 105 4.25 47.82 30.43
N ASN A 106 5.41 47.27 30.05
CA ASN A 106 6.71 47.95 30.09
C ASN A 106 7.25 48.20 28.68
N PRO A 107 6.78 49.25 27.98
CA PRO A 107 7.28 49.61 26.67
C PRO A 107 8.70 50.20 26.73
N ASN A 108 9.50 49.91 25.71
CA ASN A 108 10.81 50.55 25.54
C ASN A 108 10.65 51.82 24.70
N ASN A 109 10.78 52.98 25.34
CA ASN A 109 10.60 54.29 24.72
C ASN A 109 11.74 54.68 23.76
N ASP A 110 12.93 54.08 23.90
CA ASP A 110 14.08 54.39 23.05
C ASP A 110 13.99 53.73 21.66
N ALA A 111 13.19 52.66 21.52
CA ALA A 111 13.05 51.90 20.28
C ALA A 111 11.65 51.25 20.14
N ILE A 112 10.62 52.08 20.08
CA ILE A 112 9.21 51.64 20.14
C ILE A 112 8.80 50.68 19.00
N TRP A 113 9.37 50.86 17.79
CA TRP A 113 9.11 50.00 16.64
C TRP A 113 9.71 48.60 16.78
N LEU A 114 10.96 48.51 17.25
CA LEU A 114 11.62 47.22 17.51
C LEU A 114 10.93 46.48 18.66
N TRP A 115 10.53 47.22 19.70
CA TRP A 115 9.74 46.68 20.80
C TRP A 115 8.40 46.12 20.31
N GLY A 116 7.64 46.88 19.51
CA GLY A 116 6.34 46.45 18.99
C GLY A 116 6.43 45.19 18.13
N MET A 117 7.43 45.11 17.24
CA MET A 117 7.66 43.89 16.44
C MET A 117 8.04 42.68 17.30
N SER A 118 8.89 42.87 18.32
CA SER A 118 9.25 41.81 19.28
C SER A 118 8.02 41.30 20.05
N VAL A 119 7.16 42.20 20.54
CA VAL A 119 5.95 41.83 21.29
C VAL A 119 4.96 41.04 20.42
N VAL A 120 4.73 41.47 19.18
CA VAL A 120 3.84 40.73 18.26
C VAL A 120 4.38 39.33 17.99
N CYS A 121 5.68 39.19 17.75
CA CYS A 121 6.33 37.89 17.58
C CYS A 121 6.21 37.01 18.83
N GLU A 122 6.43 37.57 20.02
CA GLU A 122 6.33 36.84 21.30
C GLU A 122 4.90 36.37 21.59
N ILE A 123 3.89 37.20 21.32
CA ILE A 123 2.47 36.81 21.43
C ILE A 123 2.14 35.68 20.45
N TRP A 124 2.62 35.79 19.20
CA TRP A 124 2.42 34.75 18.19
C TRP A 124 3.06 33.41 18.60
N PHE A 125 4.31 33.44 19.09
CA PHE A 125 4.98 32.25 19.60
C PHE A 125 4.28 31.66 20.82
N ALA A 126 3.81 32.50 21.74
CA ALA A 126 3.08 32.04 22.92
C ALA A 126 1.75 31.38 22.55
N PHE A 127 1.02 31.95 21.60
CA PHE A 127 -0.22 31.37 21.08
C PHE A 127 0.04 30.05 20.34
N SER A 128 1.05 30.01 19.48
CA SER A 128 1.47 28.78 18.78
C SER A 128 1.88 27.68 19.77
N TRP A 129 2.64 28.04 20.82
CA TRP A 129 3.03 27.10 21.87
C TRP A 129 1.82 26.59 22.65
N LEU A 130 0.87 27.46 23.03
CA LEU A 130 -0.36 27.05 23.70
C LEU A 130 -1.15 26.03 22.86
N LEU A 131 -1.35 26.32 21.56
CA LEU A 131 -2.04 25.42 20.65
C LEU A 131 -1.33 24.07 20.52
N ASP A 132 0.01 24.04 20.52
CA ASP A 132 0.80 22.80 20.49
C ASP A 132 0.72 22.00 21.80
N GLN A 133 0.53 22.64 22.95
CA GLN A 133 0.39 21.95 24.24
C GLN A 133 -0.97 21.30 24.44
N LEU A 134 -2.06 21.88 23.92
CA LEU A 134 -3.42 21.39 24.14
C LEU A 134 -3.63 19.92 23.74
N PRO A 135 -3.19 19.44 22.54
CA PRO A 135 -3.30 18.03 22.16
C PRO A 135 -2.50 17.09 23.07
N LYS A 136 -1.42 17.57 23.69
CA LYS A 136 -0.50 16.76 24.51
C LYS A 136 -1.00 16.53 25.93
N LEU A 137 -2.09 17.17 26.36
CA LEU A 137 -2.65 17.02 27.71
C LEU A 137 -3.33 15.67 27.95
N CYS A 138 -3.77 15.00 26.88
CA CYS A 138 -4.52 13.74 26.93
C CYS A 138 -3.87 12.66 26.06
N PRO A 139 -2.65 12.20 26.39
CA PRO A 139 -2.03 11.08 25.69
C PRO A 139 -2.84 9.78 25.91
N VAL A 140 -3.03 9.00 24.84
CA VAL A 140 -3.76 7.73 24.87
C VAL A 140 -2.89 6.63 24.30
N ASN A 141 -2.50 5.67 25.14
CA ASN A 141 -1.84 4.45 24.69
C ASN A 141 -2.88 3.38 24.33
N ARG A 142 -2.64 2.66 23.23
CA ARG A 142 -3.48 1.54 22.80
C ARG A 142 -2.61 0.30 22.62
N ALA A 143 -3.11 -0.85 23.04
CA ALA A 143 -2.53 -2.15 22.76
C ALA A 143 -3.54 -3.01 21.98
N THR A 144 -3.03 -3.89 21.14
CA THR A 144 -3.82 -4.78 20.27
C THR A 144 -3.45 -6.23 20.56
N ASP A 145 -4.45 -7.06 20.81
CA ASP A 145 -4.26 -8.47 21.13
C ASP A 145 -4.47 -9.34 19.87
N LEU A 146 -3.38 -9.61 19.15
CA LEU A 146 -3.41 -10.38 17.89
C LEU A 146 -3.90 -11.82 18.09
N ASN A 147 -3.62 -12.43 19.25
CA ASN A 147 -4.07 -13.79 19.55
C ASN A 147 -5.60 -13.89 19.60
N VAL A 148 -6.26 -12.86 20.15
CA VAL A 148 -7.72 -12.79 20.24
C VAL A 148 -8.32 -12.52 18.85
N LEU A 149 -7.64 -11.70 18.02
CA LEU A 149 -8.05 -11.49 16.64
C LEU A 149 -8.04 -12.81 15.85
N LYS A 150 -6.95 -13.57 15.97
CA LYS A 150 -6.79 -14.87 15.32
C LYS A 150 -7.83 -15.89 15.79
N GLU A 151 -8.03 -16.00 17.10
CA GLU A 151 -9.06 -16.88 17.71
C GLU A 151 -10.48 -16.50 17.30
N LYS A 152 -10.73 -15.24 16.95
CA LYS A 152 -12.08 -14.80 16.59
C LYS A 152 -12.40 -14.93 15.11
N PHE A 153 -11.43 -14.63 14.25
CA PHE A 153 -11.67 -14.47 12.82
C PHE A 153 -10.92 -15.47 11.94
N GLU A 154 -9.94 -16.21 12.46
CA GLU A 154 -9.17 -17.18 11.66
C GLU A 154 -9.35 -18.62 12.12
N THR A 155 -9.82 -18.88 13.34
CA THR A 155 -10.07 -20.25 13.80
C THR A 155 -11.45 -20.73 13.37
N PRO A 156 -11.59 -22.01 12.97
CA PRO A 156 -12.89 -22.63 12.71
C PRO A 156 -13.81 -22.43 13.91
N SER A 157 -14.98 -21.85 13.66
CA SER A 157 -16.01 -21.64 14.69
C SER A 157 -17.34 -22.18 14.18
N PRO A 158 -18.34 -22.41 15.05
CA PRO A 158 -19.67 -22.85 14.62
C PRO A 158 -20.29 -21.93 13.54
N ASN A 159 -19.92 -20.65 13.54
CA ASN A 159 -20.37 -19.65 12.57
C ASN A 159 -19.53 -19.61 11.28
N ASN A 160 -18.34 -20.22 11.27
CA ASN A 160 -17.46 -20.32 10.10
C ASN A 160 -16.90 -21.76 10.00
N PRO A 161 -17.66 -22.67 9.36
CA PRO A 161 -17.28 -24.07 9.24
C PRO A 161 -16.12 -24.29 8.25
N THR A 162 -15.84 -23.32 7.37
CA THR A 162 -14.80 -23.44 6.33
C THR A 162 -13.40 -23.16 6.85
N GLY A 163 -13.27 -22.54 8.03
CA GLY A 163 -11.97 -22.15 8.59
C GLY A 163 -11.21 -21.09 7.77
N LYS A 164 -11.86 -20.49 6.76
CA LYS A 164 -11.31 -19.35 6.02
C LYS A 164 -11.29 -18.12 6.90
N SER A 165 -10.27 -17.29 6.79
CA SER A 165 -10.19 -16.08 7.61
C SER A 165 -11.36 -15.14 7.29
N ASP A 166 -12.13 -14.68 8.27
CA ASP A 166 -13.23 -13.71 8.13
C ASP A 166 -12.74 -12.25 8.09
N LEU A 167 -11.44 -12.04 7.92
CA LEU A 167 -10.82 -10.73 7.85
C LEU A 167 -11.28 -9.94 6.60
N PRO A 168 -11.30 -8.60 6.61
CA PRO A 168 -11.67 -7.81 5.43
C PRO A 168 -10.60 -7.91 4.32
N GLY A 169 -10.98 -7.59 3.08
CA GLY A 169 -10.00 -7.31 2.02
C GLY A 169 -9.20 -6.04 2.34
N ILE A 170 -7.91 -6.04 2.05
CA ILE A 170 -7.02 -4.88 2.20
C ILE A 170 -6.36 -4.60 0.85
N ASP A 171 -6.61 -3.39 0.36
CA ASP A 171 -5.95 -2.84 -0.82
C ASP A 171 -4.84 -1.87 -0.38
N ILE A 172 -3.61 -2.15 -0.80
CA ILE A 172 -2.44 -1.33 -0.50
C ILE A 172 -2.05 -0.57 -1.77
N PHE A 173 -2.03 0.75 -1.67
CA PHE A 173 -1.63 1.63 -2.75
C PHE A 173 -0.18 2.08 -2.58
N VAL A 174 0.61 1.91 -3.64
CA VAL A 174 1.97 2.42 -3.76
C VAL A 174 1.99 3.39 -4.93
N SER A 175 2.16 4.68 -4.64
CA SER A 175 2.35 5.71 -5.65
C SER A 175 3.84 5.98 -5.84
N THR A 176 4.31 5.99 -7.09
CA THR A 176 5.67 6.40 -7.46
C THR A 176 5.60 7.51 -8.50
N ALA A 177 6.50 8.49 -8.38
CA ALA A 177 6.45 9.68 -9.22
C ALA A 177 7.23 9.51 -10.53
N ASP A 178 8.47 9.02 -10.45
CA ASP A 178 9.40 8.93 -11.58
C ASP A 178 10.61 8.08 -11.18
N PRO A 179 11.05 7.10 -12.00
CA PRO A 179 12.24 6.30 -11.69
C PRO A 179 13.54 7.09 -11.52
N GLU A 180 13.62 8.32 -12.04
CA GLU A 180 14.78 9.20 -11.80
C GLU A 180 14.82 9.76 -10.37
N LYS A 181 13.66 10.09 -9.79
CA LYS A 181 13.54 10.63 -8.43
C LYS A 181 13.52 9.52 -7.39
N GLU A 182 12.90 8.40 -7.74
CA GLU A 182 12.69 7.26 -6.85
C GLU A 182 13.30 6.01 -7.50
N PRO A 183 14.43 5.49 -6.99
CA PRO A 183 15.07 4.33 -7.58
C PRO A 183 14.11 3.13 -7.64
N PRO A 184 13.91 2.49 -8.81
CA PRO A 184 12.96 1.38 -8.96
C PRO A 184 13.23 0.21 -8.02
N LEU A 185 14.48 0.02 -7.61
CA LEU A 185 14.87 -1.00 -6.63
C LEU A 185 14.22 -0.78 -5.26
N VAL A 186 14.10 0.48 -4.81
CA VAL A 186 13.46 0.80 -3.52
C VAL A 186 11.97 0.49 -3.59
N THR A 187 11.30 0.92 -4.67
CA THR A 187 9.89 0.63 -4.93
C THR A 187 9.62 -0.88 -4.98
N ALA A 188 10.46 -1.63 -5.70
CA ALA A 188 10.37 -3.08 -5.78
C ALA A 188 10.51 -3.75 -4.41
N ASN A 189 11.45 -3.31 -3.58
CA ASN A 189 11.65 -3.84 -2.23
C ASN A 189 10.45 -3.55 -1.30
N THR A 190 9.79 -2.41 -1.46
CA THR A 190 8.55 -2.08 -0.75
C THR A 190 7.42 -3.01 -1.17
N ILE A 191 7.24 -3.24 -2.47
CA ILE A 191 6.22 -4.17 -2.99
C ILE A 191 6.47 -5.60 -2.52
N LEU A 192 7.72 -6.07 -2.56
CA LEU A 192 8.10 -7.38 -2.05
C LEU A 192 7.79 -7.53 -0.55
N SER A 193 7.97 -6.45 0.22
CA SER A 193 7.59 -6.43 1.64
C SER A 193 6.08 -6.47 1.85
N ILE A 194 5.32 -5.79 0.99
CA ILE A 194 3.85 -5.79 1.01
C ILE A 194 3.31 -7.18 0.68
N LEU A 195 3.75 -7.77 -0.43
CA LEU A 195 3.32 -9.10 -0.87
C LEU A 195 3.69 -10.20 0.14
N ALA A 196 4.76 -9.99 0.91
CA ALA A 196 5.19 -10.88 1.97
C ALA A 196 4.53 -10.61 3.33
N ALA A 197 3.52 -9.74 3.42
CA ALA A 197 2.79 -9.50 4.66
C ALA A 197 2.10 -10.79 5.18
N ASP A 198 1.95 -10.86 6.51
CA ASP A 198 1.25 -11.95 7.18
C ASP A 198 -0.26 -11.67 7.16
N TYR A 199 -0.87 -11.91 6.00
CA TYR A 199 -2.29 -11.74 5.73
C TYR A 199 -2.77 -12.81 4.76
N PRO A 200 -4.07 -13.19 4.78
CA PRO A 200 -4.64 -14.09 3.79
C PRO A 200 -4.38 -13.62 2.36
N VAL A 201 -3.87 -14.50 1.52
CA VAL A 201 -3.47 -14.18 0.13
C VAL A 201 -4.62 -13.69 -0.72
N GLU A 202 -5.81 -14.26 -0.54
CA GLU A 202 -7.02 -13.91 -1.26
C GLU A 202 -7.53 -12.50 -0.92
N LYS A 203 -7.04 -11.91 0.17
CA LYS A 203 -7.53 -10.63 0.73
C LYS A 203 -6.53 -9.49 0.63
N LEU A 204 -5.30 -9.77 0.18
CA LEU A 204 -4.25 -8.78 0.10
C LEU A 204 -4.03 -8.39 -1.37
N SER A 205 -4.41 -7.17 -1.72
CA SER A 205 -4.17 -6.61 -3.05
C SER A 205 -3.13 -5.49 -2.96
N CYS A 206 -2.20 -5.46 -3.91
CA CYS A 206 -1.22 -4.38 -4.03
C CYS A 206 -1.40 -3.68 -5.38
N TYR A 207 -1.64 -2.36 -5.32
CA TYR A 207 -1.79 -1.49 -6.48
C TYR A 207 -0.59 -0.57 -6.56
N VAL A 208 0.04 -0.52 -7.73
CA VAL A 208 1.15 0.38 -8.01
C VAL A 208 0.69 1.40 -9.03
N SER A 209 0.73 2.67 -8.64
CA SER A 209 0.45 3.82 -9.52
C SER A 209 1.76 4.52 -9.82
N ASP A 210 2.10 4.65 -11.10
CA ASP A 210 3.28 5.38 -11.57
C ASP A 210 2.84 6.61 -12.36
N ASP A 211 3.11 7.80 -11.81
CA ASP A 211 2.79 9.07 -12.46
C ASP A 211 3.76 9.38 -13.61
N GLY A 212 4.94 8.74 -13.63
CA GLY A 212 5.98 8.96 -14.63
C GLY A 212 5.77 8.15 -15.91
N GLY A 213 4.89 7.13 -15.87
CA GLY A 213 4.54 6.31 -17.03
C GLY A 213 5.74 5.68 -17.73
N ALA A 214 6.84 5.42 -17.01
CA ALA A 214 8.13 5.07 -17.59
C ALA A 214 8.27 3.55 -17.79
N LEU A 215 8.82 3.14 -18.94
CA LEU A 215 9.06 1.72 -19.23
C LEU A 215 9.99 1.06 -18.18
N LEU A 216 10.93 1.83 -17.62
CA LEU A 216 11.85 1.36 -16.60
C LEU A 216 11.12 0.86 -15.34
N THR A 217 10.14 1.63 -14.85
CA THR A 217 9.31 1.22 -13.71
C THR A 217 8.54 -0.06 -14.04
N PHE A 218 7.94 -0.12 -15.23
CA PHE A 218 7.17 -1.28 -15.68
C PHE A 218 8.00 -2.57 -15.70
N GLU A 219 9.17 -2.56 -16.34
CA GLU A 219 10.05 -3.74 -16.38
C GLU A 219 10.61 -4.08 -15.00
N ALA A 220 10.94 -3.08 -14.18
CA ALA A 220 11.40 -3.29 -12.80
C ALA A 220 10.32 -3.98 -11.93
N MET A 221 9.05 -3.59 -12.08
CA MET A 221 7.94 -4.21 -11.36
C MET A 221 7.65 -5.63 -11.87
N ALA A 222 7.81 -5.89 -13.16
CA ALA A 222 7.70 -7.24 -13.71
C ALA A 222 8.79 -8.18 -13.16
N GLU A 223 10.03 -7.70 -13.06
CA GLU A 223 11.13 -8.43 -12.41
C GLU A 223 10.85 -8.67 -10.91
N ALA A 224 10.31 -7.66 -10.21
CA ALA A 224 9.93 -7.79 -8.81
C ALA A 224 8.80 -8.83 -8.61
N ALA A 225 7.81 -8.84 -9.51
CA ALA A 225 6.75 -9.84 -9.52
C ALA A 225 7.30 -11.26 -9.73
N SER A 226 8.28 -11.42 -10.63
CA SER A 226 8.98 -12.71 -10.82
C SER A 226 9.70 -13.17 -9.54
N PHE A 227 10.49 -12.27 -8.93
CA PHE A 227 11.23 -12.57 -7.70
C PHE A 227 10.32 -12.82 -6.48
N SER A 228 9.12 -12.22 -6.46
CA SER A 228 8.15 -12.42 -5.38
C SER A 228 7.76 -13.90 -5.19
N ASN A 229 7.76 -14.69 -6.26
CA ASN A 229 7.48 -16.14 -6.21
C ASN A 229 8.51 -16.92 -5.39
N VAL A 230 9.73 -16.39 -5.24
CA VAL A 230 10.79 -16.99 -4.41
C VAL A 230 10.81 -16.35 -3.02
N TRP A 231 10.65 -15.02 -2.95
CA TRP A 231 10.74 -14.26 -1.71
C TRP A 231 9.56 -14.48 -0.76
N VAL A 232 8.32 -14.46 -1.26
CA VAL A 232 7.10 -14.55 -0.44
C VAL A 232 7.02 -15.91 0.28
N PRO A 233 7.19 -17.06 -0.40
CA PRO A 233 7.18 -18.35 0.27
C PRO A 233 8.31 -18.51 1.28
N PHE A 234 9.50 -17.98 1.00
CA PHE A 234 10.62 -17.97 1.96
C PHE A 234 10.28 -17.16 3.23
N CYS A 235 9.72 -15.96 3.06
CA CYS A 235 9.31 -15.10 4.16
C CYS A 235 8.30 -15.78 5.09
N ARG A 236 7.29 -16.45 4.51
CA ARG A 236 6.24 -17.15 5.25
C ARG A 236 6.72 -18.45 5.87
N LYS A 237 7.51 -19.26 5.14
CA LYS A 237 8.07 -20.52 5.66
C LYS A 237 8.94 -20.27 6.89
N HIS A 238 9.74 -19.21 6.90
CA HIS A 238 10.76 -18.99 7.93
C HIS A 238 10.47 -17.82 8.88
N ASN A 239 9.28 -17.19 8.79
CA ASN A 239 8.90 -16.00 9.57
C ASN A 239 10.02 -14.95 9.61
N ILE A 240 10.36 -14.44 8.43
CA ILE A 240 11.47 -13.51 8.25
C ILE A 240 11.06 -12.10 8.67
N GLU A 241 11.92 -11.41 9.41
CA GLU A 241 11.73 -10.02 9.82
C GLU A 241 13.06 -9.27 9.74
N PRO A 242 13.12 -8.09 9.08
CA PRO A 242 12.06 -7.42 8.31
C PRO A 242 11.71 -8.12 6.99
N ARG A 243 10.53 -7.85 6.43
CA ARG A 243 10.04 -8.43 5.15
C ARG A 243 10.58 -7.75 3.89
N ASN A 244 11.28 -6.63 4.04
CA ASN A 244 12.02 -5.97 2.97
C ASN A 244 13.37 -6.69 2.77
N PRO A 245 13.66 -7.24 1.59
CA PRO A 245 14.85 -8.08 1.38
C PRO A 245 16.17 -7.30 1.49
N GLU A 246 16.25 -6.06 0.97
CA GLU A 246 17.43 -5.19 1.14
C GLU A 246 17.74 -4.97 2.62
N SER A 247 16.70 -4.62 3.39
CA SER A 247 16.83 -4.37 4.83
C SER A 247 17.20 -5.63 5.60
N TYR A 248 16.64 -6.78 5.22
CA TYR A 248 16.92 -8.07 5.83
C TYR A 248 18.36 -8.52 5.59
N PHE A 249 18.86 -8.45 4.36
CA PHE A 249 20.21 -8.91 4.02
C PHE A 249 21.31 -7.94 4.48
N ASN A 250 20.99 -6.66 4.66
CA ASN A 250 21.91 -5.64 5.20
C ASN A 250 21.96 -5.60 6.73
N LEU A 251 21.11 -6.37 7.42
CA LEU A 251 21.07 -6.39 8.87
C LEU A 251 22.35 -7.03 9.43
N LYS A 252 23.12 -6.28 10.23
CA LYS A 252 24.37 -6.74 10.87
C LYS A 252 24.15 -7.68 12.07
N ARG A 253 22.97 -8.30 12.19
CA ARG A 253 22.63 -9.24 13.27
C ARG A 253 22.85 -10.66 12.80
N ASP A 254 23.03 -11.58 13.76
CA ASP A 254 23.09 -13.00 13.45
C ASP A 254 21.74 -13.47 12.86
N PRO A 255 21.71 -13.89 11.58
CA PRO A 255 20.47 -14.30 10.92
C PRO A 255 19.97 -15.67 11.37
N TYR A 256 20.79 -16.46 12.09
CA TYR A 256 20.45 -17.81 12.53
C TYR A 256 19.83 -17.84 13.94
N LYS A 257 19.86 -16.70 14.65
CA LYS A 257 19.29 -16.58 15.98
C LYS A 257 17.78 -16.85 15.96
N ASN A 258 17.32 -17.74 16.83
CA ASN A 258 15.91 -18.17 16.96
C ASN A 258 15.33 -18.90 15.73
N LYS A 259 16.17 -19.43 14.83
CA LYS A 259 15.71 -20.23 13.69
C LYS A 259 15.90 -21.71 13.99
N VAL A 260 14.79 -22.45 14.02
CA VAL A 260 14.75 -23.88 14.39
C VAL A 260 14.69 -24.81 13.18
N LYS A 261 14.38 -24.30 11.98
CA LYS A 261 14.20 -25.13 10.78
C LYS A 261 15.55 -25.51 10.15
N PRO A 262 15.80 -26.80 9.85
CA PRO A 262 17.08 -27.26 9.29
C PRO A 262 17.35 -26.70 7.89
N ASP A 263 16.32 -26.55 7.06
CA ASP A 263 16.44 -26.07 5.68
C ASP A 263 16.81 -24.58 5.57
N PHE A 264 16.69 -23.83 6.68
CA PHE A 264 16.82 -22.38 6.68
C PHE A 264 18.16 -21.91 6.08
N VAL A 265 19.26 -22.62 6.37
CA VAL A 265 20.59 -22.25 5.86
C VAL A 265 20.66 -22.41 4.34
N LYS A 266 20.12 -23.51 3.80
CA LYS A 266 20.10 -23.80 2.36
C LYS A 266 19.20 -22.80 1.64
N ASP A 267 17.98 -22.61 2.13
CA ASP A 267 16.99 -21.69 1.57
C ASP A 267 17.51 -20.26 1.57
N ARG A 268 18.06 -19.79 2.70
CA ARG A 268 18.60 -18.42 2.82
C ARG A 268 19.74 -18.17 1.84
N ARG A 269 20.65 -19.13 1.65
CA ARG A 269 21.77 -18.99 0.68
C ARG A 269 21.25 -18.92 -0.75
N ARG A 270 20.25 -19.72 -1.10
CA ARG A 270 19.61 -19.68 -2.40
C ARG A 270 18.93 -18.34 -2.64
N VAL A 271 18.06 -17.92 -1.73
CA VAL A 271 17.31 -16.66 -1.83
C VAL A 271 18.24 -15.45 -1.86
N LYS A 272 19.34 -15.46 -1.11
CA LYS A 272 20.35 -14.40 -1.18
C LYS A 272 20.96 -14.28 -2.58
N ARG A 273 21.33 -15.40 -3.21
CA ARG A 273 21.86 -15.40 -4.59
C ARG A 273 20.84 -14.86 -5.59
N GLU A 274 19.61 -15.35 -5.51
CA GLU A 274 18.51 -14.87 -6.36
C GLU A 274 18.23 -13.38 -6.17
N TYR A 275 18.37 -12.87 -4.94
CA TYR A 275 18.22 -11.45 -4.63
C TYR A 275 19.37 -10.60 -5.19
N ASP A 276 20.61 -11.07 -5.06
CA ASP A 276 21.77 -10.38 -5.62
C ASP A 276 21.69 -10.33 -7.16
N GLU A 277 21.25 -11.42 -7.81
CA GLU A 277 20.97 -11.45 -9.25
C GLU A 277 19.82 -10.51 -9.64
N PHE A 278 18.74 -10.49 -8.85
CA PHE A 278 17.64 -9.55 -9.03
C PHE A 278 18.11 -8.08 -8.97
N LYS A 279 18.96 -7.72 -7.99
CA LYS A 279 19.56 -6.38 -7.91
C LYS A 279 20.37 -6.03 -9.15
N VAL A 280 21.17 -6.97 -9.66
CA VAL A 280 21.95 -6.77 -10.88
C VAL A 280 21.04 -6.56 -12.09
N ARG A 281 19.95 -7.34 -12.22
CA ARG A 281 18.96 -7.17 -13.30
C ARG A 281 18.32 -5.78 -13.24
N ILE A 282 17.80 -5.36 -12.09
CA ILE A 282 17.17 -4.04 -11.91
C ILE A 282 18.15 -2.91 -12.24
N ASN A 283 19.38 -2.97 -11.73
CA ASN A 283 20.39 -1.94 -12.00
C ASN A 283 20.84 -1.91 -13.47
N GLY A 284 20.74 -3.05 -14.18
CA GLY A 284 21.04 -3.15 -15.61
C GLY A 284 19.89 -2.74 -16.53
N LEU A 285 18.65 -2.60 -16.03
CA LEU A 285 17.48 -2.25 -16.84
C LEU A 285 17.64 -0.92 -17.59
N PRO A 286 18.11 0.19 -16.99
CA PRO A 286 18.23 1.46 -17.70
C PRO A 286 19.14 1.35 -18.95
N ASP A 287 20.28 0.67 -18.80
CA ASP A 287 21.21 0.45 -19.91
C ASP A 287 20.66 -0.54 -20.94
N SER A 288 19.97 -1.58 -20.49
CA SER A 288 19.32 -2.57 -21.36
C SER A 288 18.25 -1.92 -22.24
N ILE A 289 17.36 -1.12 -21.65
CA ILE A 289 16.29 -0.41 -22.36
C ILE A 289 16.86 0.57 -23.38
N ARG A 290 17.91 1.30 -23.00
CA ARG A 290 18.60 2.23 -23.91
C ARG A 290 19.21 1.50 -25.11
N ARG A 291 20.06 0.49 -24.88
CA ARG A 291 20.71 -0.29 -25.96
C ARG A 291 19.70 -0.98 -26.86
N ARG A 292 18.62 -1.53 -26.27
CA ARG A 292 17.53 -2.16 -27.02
C ARG A 292 16.84 -1.13 -27.92
N SER A 293 16.50 0.03 -27.39
CA SER A 293 15.86 1.10 -28.15
C SER A 293 16.76 1.58 -29.28
N ASP A 294 18.06 1.79 -29.03
CA ASP A 294 19.03 2.19 -30.06
C ASP A 294 19.17 1.13 -31.18
N ALA A 295 19.16 -0.15 -30.83
CA ALA A 295 19.24 -1.24 -31.80
C ALA A 295 18.00 -1.33 -32.70
N TYR A 296 16.80 -1.13 -32.13
CA TYR A 296 15.57 -1.09 -32.92
C TYR A 296 15.50 0.16 -33.81
N HIS A 297 15.93 1.31 -33.30
CA HIS A 297 16.05 2.54 -34.09
C HIS A 297 16.99 2.37 -35.28
N ALA A 298 18.20 1.86 -35.06
CA ALA A 298 19.14 1.59 -36.15
C ALA A 298 18.54 0.63 -37.19
N ARG A 299 17.77 -0.37 -36.75
CA ARG A 299 17.09 -1.31 -37.67
C ARG A 299 15.99 -0.61 -38.48
N GLU A 300 15.23 0.30 -37.89
CA GLU A 300 14.23 1.09 -38.61
C GLU A 300 14.86 2.08 -39.58
N GLU A 301 15.90 2.79 -39.17
CA GLU A 301 16.65 3.72 -40.04
C GLU A 301 17.22 2.99 -41.27
N ILE A 302 17.82 1.81 -41.07
CA ILE A 302 18.34 0.99 -42.18
C ILE A 302 17.21 0.54 -43.11
N LYS A 303 16.04 0.16 -42.58
CA LYS A 303 14.88 -0.22 -43.39
C LYS A 303 14.33 0.97 -44.18
N ALA A 304 14.18 2.12 -43.55
CA ALA A 304 13.73 3.35 -44.19
C ALA A 304 14.70 3.77 -45.31
N MET A 305 16.01 3.73 -45.05
CA MET A 305 17.03 4.04 -46.06
C MET A 305 16.97 3.05 -47.24
N LYS A 306 16.77 1.75 -46.98
CA LYS A 306 16.61 0.73 -48.04
C LYS A 306 15.35 0.98 -48.88
N LEU A 307 14.22 1.31 -48.24
CA LEU A 307 12.97 1.61 -48.92
C LEU A 307 13.08 2.88 -49.77
N GLN A 308 13.71 3.93 -49.24
CA GLN A 308 13.98 5.17 -49.98
C GLN A 308 14.92 4.94 -51.16
N ARG A 309 15.94 4.09 -51.01
CA ARG A 309 16.82 3.69 -52.14
C ARG A 309 16.07 2.90 -53.21
N GLN A 310 15.06 2.11 -52.83
CA GLN A 310 14.21 1.39 -53.78
C GLN A 310 13.20 2.31 -54.49
N ASN A 311 12.72 3.35 -53.82
CA ASN A 311 11.73 4.31 -54.36
C ASN A 311 12.35 5.48 -55.16
N ARG A 312 13.60 5.36 -55.64
CA ARG A 312 14.36 6.49 -56.18
C ARG A 312 13.76 7.05 -57.50
N THR A 313 13.16 8.23 -57.40
CA THR A 313 13.07 9.29 -58.42
C THR A 313 13.72 10.56 -57.83
N ASP A 314 14.46 11.32 -58.66
CA ASP A 314 15.46 12.34 -58.31
C ASP A 314 14.98 13.53 -57.44
N GLU A 315 15.12 13.45 -56.10
CA GLU A 315 15.14 14.63 -55.22
C GLU A 315 16.15 14.49 -54.05
N PRO A 316 16.72 15.61 -53.52
CA PRO A 316 17.77 15.58 -52.52
C PRO A 316 17.27 15.08 -51.16
N VAL A 317 18.13 14.31 -50.50
CA VAL A 317 17.83 13.52 -49.30
C VAL A 317 17.65 14.42 -48.08
N GLU A 318 16.41 14.71 -47.70
CA GLU A 318 16.11 15.06 -46.30
C GLU A 318 16.23 13.79 -45.45
N GLY A 319 17.10 13.82 -44.45
CA GLY A 319 17.21 12.74 -43.48
C GLY A 319 15.86 12.55 -42.77
N VAL A 320 15.26 11.37 -42.91
CA VAL A 320 14.01 11.03 -42.22
C VAL A 320 14.25 11.18 -40.72
N LYS A 321 13.66 12.20 -40.11
CA LYS A 321 13.68 12.36 -38.65
C LYS A 321 12.68 11.38 -38.06
N ILE A 322 13.11 10.13 -37.86
CA ILE A 322 12.32 9.14 -37.14
C ILE A 322 12.30 9.55 -35.65
N PRO A 323 11.12 9.72 -35.03
CA PRO A 323 11.03 9.98 -33.61
C PRO A 323 11.71 8.86 -32.82
N LYS A 324 12.58 9.22 -31.87
CA LYS A 324 13.25 8.25 -31.01
C LYS A 324 12.25 7.66 -30.01
N ALA A 325 11.53 6.62 -30.43
CA ALA A 325 10.63 5.82 -29.62
C ALA A 325 11.33 5.02 -28.50
N THR A 326 10.62 4.71 -27.43
CA THR A 326 11.11 3.75 -26.43
C THR A 326 10.56 2.37 -26.75
N TRP A 327 11.44 1.38 -26.91
CA TRP A 327 11.06 0.06 -27.40
C TRP A 327 10.90 -0.96 -26.26
N MET A 328 9.80 -1.71 -26.33
CA MET A 328 9.54 -2.88 -25.49
C MET A 328 10.33 -4.11 -25.98
N ALA A 329 10.39 -5.16 -25.14
CA ALA A 329 11.08 -6.40 -25.46
C ALA A 329 10.47 -7.16 -26.65
N ASP A 330 9.17 -7.01 -26.88
CA ASP A 330 8.43 -7.64 -27.99
C ASP A 330 8.59 -6.89 -29.34
N GLY A 331 9.31 -5.78 -29.34
CA GLY A 331 9.49 -4.94 -30.53
C GLY A 331 8.29 -4.05 -30.82
N THR A 332 7.44 -3.76 -29.84
CA THR A 332 6.43 -2.69 -29.92
C THR A 332 6.92 -1.40 -29.28
N HIS A 333 6.30 -0.27 -29.65
CA HIS A 333 6.55 1.01 -28.98
C HIS A 333 5.87 1.03 -27.62
N TRP A 334 6.55 1.59 -26.62
CA TRP A 334 5.97 1.81 -25.31
C TRP A 334 4.81 2.83 -25.39
N PRO A 335 3.60 2.52 -24.91
CA PRO A 335 2.47 3.45 -24.96
C PRO A 335 2.55 4.59 -23.94
N GLY A 336 3.43 4.49 -22.94
CA GLY A 336 3.63 5.51 -21.92
C GLY A 336 4.66 6.56 -22.34
N THR A 337 5.34 7.14 -21.35
CA THR A 337 6.34 8.19 -21.57
C THR A 337 7.63 7.62 -22.15
N TRP A 338 8.11 8.24 -23.23
CA TRP A 338 9.37 7.89 -23.86
C TRP A 338 10.57 8.59 -23.23
N ILE A 339 11.75 7.99 -23.36
CA ILE A 339 13.04 8.61 -22.94
C ILE A 339 13.23 9.95 -23.68
N SER A 340 12.96 9.96 -24.98
CA SER A 340 12.87 11.18 -25.78
C SER A 340 11.41 11.55 -25.98
N SER A 341 11.01 12.64 -25.32
CA SER A 341 9.64 13.16 -25.39
C SER A 341 9.19 13.37 -26.84
N ALA A 342 8.00 12.86 -27.15
CA ALA A 342 7.31 13.04 -28.42
C ALA A 342 5.82 13.38 -28.14
N PRO A 343 5.07 13.92 -29.11
CA PRO A 343 3.62 14.10 -28.97
C PRO A 343 2.95 12.78 -28.62
N GLU A 344 1.96 12.78 -27.71
CA GLU A 344 1.29 11.59 -27.17
C GLU A 344 2.17 10.62 -26.36
N HIS A 345 3.45 10.97 -26.13
CA HIS A 345 4.42 10.17 -25.37
C HIS A 345 5.28 11.03 -24.42
N SER A 346 4.75 12.15 -23.94
CA SER A 346 5.42 13.05 -23.00
C SER A 346 4.89 12.89 -21.58
N LYS A 347 5.56 13.47 -20.58
CA LYS A 347 5.08 13.44 -19.19
C LYS A 347 3.75 14.21 -19.09
N GLY A 348 2.66 13.51 -18.77
CA GLY A 348 1.31 14.07 -18.72
C GLY A 348 0.50 14.02 -20.03
N ASP A 349 1.12 13.57 -21.12
CA ASP A 349 0.44 13.32 -22.41
C ASP A 349 0.89 11.95 -22.92
N HIS A 350 0.29 10.91 -22.36
CA HIS A 350 0.47 9.51 -22.74
C HIS A 350 -0.80 8.72 -22.45
N ALA A 351 -0.93 7.54 -23.07
CA ALA A 351 -2.06 6.66 -22.80
C ALA A 351 -2.04 6.12 -21.36
N GLY A 352 -3.22 5.91 -20.77
CA GLY A 352 -3.36 5.20 -19.50
C GLY A 352 -3.11 3.70 -19.70
N ILE A 353 -2.29 3.10 -18.83
CA ILE A 353 -1.89 1.69 -18.92
C ILE A 353 -2.30 0.99 -17.63
N ILE A 354 -3.04 -0.12 -17.75
CA ILE A 354 -3.40 -0.98 -16.62
C ILE A 354 -2.88 -2.38 -16.92
N GLN A 355 -2.06 -2.92 -16.01
CA GLN A 355 -1.50 -4.25 -16.15
C GLN A 355 -1.62 -5.03 -14.83
N VAL A 356 -2.10 -6.28 -14.94
CA VAL A 356 -2.05 -7.26 -13.84
C VAL A 356 -0.79 -8.11 -14.02
N MET A 357 0.12 -8.07 -13.04
CA MET A 357 1.44 -8.72 -13.13
C MET A 357 1.50 -10.10 -12.47
N LEU A 358 0.71 -10.33 -11.43
CA LEU A 358 0.66 -11.60 -10.71
C LEU A 358 -0.64 -12.33 -11.04
N LYS A 359 -0.57 -13.67 -11.04
CA LYS A 359 -1.77 -14.50 -11.17
C LYS A 359 -2.64 -14.34 -9.92
N PRO A 360 -3.97 -14.53 -10.03
CA PRO A 360 -4.84 -14.59 -8.87
C PRO A 360 -4.28 -15.59 -7.86
N PRO A 361 -4.24 -15.24 -6.57
CA PRO A 361 -3.74 -16.14 -5.54
C PRO A 361 -4.63 -17.40 -5.46
N SER A 362 -4.02 -18.55 -5.20
CA SER A 362 -4.74 -19.74 -4.77
C SER A 362 -5.28 -19.56 -3.35
N ASP A 363 -6.36 -20.26 -3.01
CA ASP A 363 -6.96 -20.27 -1.66
C ASP A 363 -5.94 -20.62 -0.57
N GLU A 364 -4.93 -21.44 -0.88
CA GLU A 364 -3.85 -21.78 0.05
C GLU A 364 -2.57 -20.97 -0.20
N PRO A 365 -1.90 -20.50 0.86
CA PRO A 365 -0.62 -19.83 0.74
C PRO A 365 0.46 -20.82 0.33
N LEU A 366 1.18 -20.51 -0.76
CA LEU A 366 2.35 -21.27 -1.17
C LEU A 366 3.42 -21.24 -0.07
N GLN A 367 3.59 -22.36 0.63
CA GLN A 367 4.76 -22.62 1.46
C GLN A 367 5.82 -23.18 0.51
N GLY A 368 7.02 -22.60 0.51
CA GLY A 368 8.06 -22.93 -0.47
C GLY A 368 8.32 -24.44 -0.57
N ILE A 369 8.83 -24.88 -1.73
CA ILE A 369 9.01 -26.28 -2.11
C ILE A 369 9.54 -27.11 -0.93
N VAL A 370 8.77 -28.15 -0.57
CA VAL A 370 9.20 -29.24 0.30
C VAL A 370 9.95 -30.19 -0.62
N ASP A 371 11.27 -30.03 -0.70
CA ASP A 371 12.14 -31.05 -1.28
C ASP A 371 12.53 -32.06 -0.21
#